data_AF-A0AAN8KGU0-F1
#
_entry.id   AF-A0AAN8KGU0-F1
#
_cell.length_a   1.000
_cell.length_b   1.000
_cell.length_c   1.000
_cell.angle_alpha   90.00
_cell.angle_beta   90.00
_cell.angle_gamma   90.00
#
_symmetry.space_group_name_H-M   'P 1'
#
loop_
_entity.id
_entity.type
_entity.pdbx_description
1 polymer ?
#
loop_
_entity_poly.entity_id
_entity_poly.type
_entity_poly.pdbx_seq_one_letter_code
_entity_poly.pdbx_strand_id
1 'polypeptide(L)'
;MPPLDRETQDQFQISIVVERPDGREIAKPVELRVMVGDAQRQQAHVPYYTQYHTPWSKELAPRGTEILTVQAADNDDPKTDNVRIFYPLVGQIPESPRALFRVDRDSGVISVQADNLEGAAPTVHTDHHGLRTLKVTNSTAWQCGSVVLGRGVRDYFHKDNVC
;
A
#
# COMPACT_ATOMS: atom_id res chain seq x y z
N MET A 1 -8.14 -15.94 26.84
CA MET A 1 -8.89 -15.83 25.57
C MET A 1 -8.01 -15.11 24.56
N PRO A 2 -8.08 -15.43 23.26
CA PRO A 2 -7.46 -14.60 22.23
C PRO A 2 -8.14 -13.21 22.15
N PRO A 3 -7.48 -12.19 21.56
CA PRO A 3 -8.11 -10.91 21.27
C PRO A 3 -9.20 -11.04 20.18
N LEU A 4 -10.06 -10.03 20.07
CA LEU A 4 -11.04 -9.93 18.98
C LEU A 4 -10.36 -9.55 17.66
N ASP A 5 -10.89 -10.08 16.56
CA ASP A 5 -10.27 -10.05 15.25
C ASP A 5 -11.34 -10.09 14.16
N ARG A 6 -11.78 -8.92 13.67
CA ARG A 6 -12.91 -8.82 12.73
C ARG A 6 -12.58 -9.50 11.39
N GLU A 7 -11.32 -9.46 10.99
CA GLU A 7 -10.79 -10.07 9.76
C GLU A 7 -10.86 -11.60 9.81
N THR A 8 -10.87 -12.19 11.02
CA THR A 8 -11.12 -13.63 11.25
C THR A 8 -12.60 -13.91 11.53
N GLN A 9 -13.27 -13.08 12.31
CA GLN A 9 -14.69 -13.23 12.66
C GLN A 9 -15.34 -11.88 13.03
N ASP A 10 -16.27 -11.42 12.19
CA ASP A 10 -16.95 -10.12 12.30
C ASP A 10 -18.13 -10.09 13.30
N GLN A 11 -18.69 -11.25 13.64
CA GLN A 11 -19.84 -11.37 14.54
C GLN A 11 -19.83 -12.66 15.37
N PHE A 12 -20.42 -12.58 16.57
CA PHE A 12 -20.71 -13.73 17.44
C PHE A 12 -22.20 -13.80 17.74
N GLN A 13 -22.80 -14.99 17.60
CA GLN A 13 -24.18 -15.28 17.98
C GLN A 13 -24.17 -16.13 19.25
N ILE A 14 -24.61 -15.55 20.36
CA ILE A 14 -24.57 -16.13 21.70
C ILE A 14 -26.00 -16.48 22.12
N SER A 15 -26.27 -17.76 22.37
CA SER A 15 -27.54 -18.21 22.94
C SER A 15 -27.50 -18.11 24.46
N ILE A 16 -28.38 -17.30 25.04
CA ILE A 16 -28.54 -17.14 26.49
C ILE A 16 -29.71 -18.02 26.93
N VAL A 17 -29.39 -19.19 27.47
CA VAL A 17 -30.35 -20.11 28.09
C VAL A 17 -30.40 -19.84 29.59
N VAL A 18 -31.58 -19.93 30.21
CA VAL A 18 -31.76 -19.81 31.66
C VAL A 18 -32.41 -21.09 32.17
N GLU A 19 -31.65 -21.90 32.88
CA GLU A 19 -32.06 -23.22 33.38
C GLU A 19 -32.28 -23.24 34.90
N ARG A 20 -33.07 -24.21 35.35
CA ARG A 20 -33.20 -24.61 36.75
C ARG A 20 -32.07 -25.58 37.14
N PRO A 21 -31.85 -25.83 38.45
CA PRO A 21 -30.95 -26.89 38.92
C PRO A 21 -31.33 -28.32 38.48
N ASP A 22 -32.52 -28.55 37.91
CA ASP A 22 -32.93 -29.83 37.32
C ASP A 22 -32.73 -29.89 35.78
N GLY A 23 -32.00 -28.92 35.20
CA GLY A 23 -31.69 -28.84 33.77
C GLY A 23 -32.86 -28.43 32.88
N ARG A 24 -33.97 -27.97 33.46
CA ARG A 24 -35.13 -27.48 32.68
C ARG A 24 -35.04 -25.98 32.42
N GLU A 25 -35.19 -25.58 31.17
CA GLU A 25 -35.35 -24.18 30.77
C GLU A 25 -36.48 -23.50 31.58
N ILE A 26 -36.23 -22.25 31.98
CA ILE A 26 -37.20 -21.37 32.67
C ILE A 26 -37.95 -20.51 31.65
N ALA A 27 -37.28 -20.13 30.56
CA ALA A 27 -37.80 -19.38 29.44
C ALA A 27 -37.10 -19.81 28.15
N LYS A 28 -37.67 -19.47 26.99
CA LYS A 28 -37.01 -19.70 25.70
C LYS A 28 -35.65 -18.99 25.66
N PRO A 29 -34.62 -19.58 25.02
CA PRO A 29 -33.32 -18.93 24.85
C PRO A 29 -33.42 -17.58 24.16
N VAL A 30 -32.57 -16.64 24.57
CA VAL A 30 -32.44 -15.31 23.97
C VAL A 30 -31.14 -15.25 23.15
N GLU A 31 -31.24 -14.92 21.86
CA GLU A 31 -30.06 -14.67 21.03
C GLU A 31 -29.50 -13.26 21.26
N LEU A 32 -28.24 -13.18 21.68
CA LEU A 32 -27.44 -11.96 21.65
C LEU A 32 -26.50 -12.02 20.44
N ARG A 33 -26.56 -11.02 19.56
CA ARG A 33 -25.56 -10.82 18.50
C ARG A 33 -24.57 -9.75 18.92
N VAL A 34 -23.29 -10.08 18.89
CA VAL A 34 -22.18 -9.16 19.16
C VAL A 34 -21.44 -8.92 17.85
N MET A 35 -21.48 -7.68 17.36
CA MET A 35 -20.68 -7.25 16.20
C MET A 35 -19.28 -6.86 16.68
N VAL A 36 -18.24 -7.26 15.95
CA VAL A 36 -16.87 -6.78 16.16
C VAL A 36 -16.70 -5.47 15.39
N GLY A 37 -16.30 -4.41 16.09
CA GLY A 37 -16.01 -3.13 15.45
C GLY A 37 -14.76 -3.21 14.58
N ASP A 38 -14.84 -2.64 13.38
CA ASP A 38 -13.70 -2.42 12.50
C ASP A 38 -12.74 -1.38 13.09
N ALA A 39 -11.44 -1.68 13.11
CA ALA A 39 -10.44 -0.87 13.79
C ALA A 39 -9.08 -0.98 13.09
N GLN A 40 -8.62 0.13 12.51
CA GLN A 40 -7.54 0.15 11.53
C GLN A 40 -6.29 -0.62 11.97
N ARG A 41 -5.97 -1.70 11.25
CA ARG A 41 -4.81 -2.54 11.54
C ARG A 41 -3.62 -2.13 10.70
N GLN A 42 -2.44 -2.10 11.32
CA GLN A 42 -1.16 -1.77 10.65
C GLN A 42 -0.64 -2.94 9.77
N GLN A 43 -1.55 -3.68 9.14
CA GLN A 43 -1.30 -4.92 8.40
C GLN A 43 -1.70 -4.84 6.92
N ALA A 44 -1.98 -3.63 6.41
CA ALA A 44 -2.13 -3.42 4.98
C ALA A 44 -0.94 -3.97 4.21
N HIS A 45 -1.19 -4.61 3.08
CA HIS A 45 -0.12 -5.25 2.33
C HIS A 45 0.84 -4.20 1.77
N VAL A 46 2.15 -4.50 1.81
CA VAL A 46 3.17 -3.73 1.07
C VAL A 46 2.67 -3.45 -0.34
N PRO A 47 2.85 -2.23 -0.88
CA PRO A 47 2.52 -1.95 -2.26
C PRO A 47 3.10 -2.97 -3.24
N TYR A 48 2.49 -3.06 -4.41
CA TYR A 48 2.93 -3.87 -5.54
C TYR A 48 2.60 -3.13 -6.85
N TYR A 49 3.23 -3.50 -7.94
CA TYR A 49 2.90 -2.95 -9.27
C TYR A 49 1.79 -3.80 -9.91
N THR A 50 0.91 -3.17 -10.69
CA THR A 50 -0.10 -3.89 -11.49
C THR A 50 -0.01 -3.64 -12.98
N GLN A 51 0.48 -2.47 -13.40
CA GLN A 51 0.55 -2.11 -14.81
C GLN A 51 1.76 -1.21 -15.12
N TYR A 52 2.44 -1.51 -16.22
CA TYR A 52 3.38 -0.61 -16.90
C TYR A 52 2.64 0.09 -18.03
N HIS A 53 2.75 1.42 -18.10
CA HIS A 53 2.04 2.25 -19.08
C HIS A 53 2.90 2.59 -20.30
N THR A 54 4.23 2.70 -20.12
CA THR A 54 5.17 2.94 -21.23
C THR A 54 6.48 2.16 -21.07
N PRO A 55 7.03 1.55 -22.14
CA PRO A 55 8.40 1.03 -22.12
C PRO A 55 9.42 2.19 -22.05
N TRP A 56 10.34 2.13 -21.07
CA TRP A 56 11.19 3.26 -20.68
C TRP A 56 12.41 3.49 -21.60
N SER A 57 12.23 4.24 -22.69
CA SER A 57 13.29 4.89 -23.47
C SER A 57 13.29 6.40 -23.18
N LYS A 58 14.20 6.81 -22.28
CA LYS A 58 13.81 7.76 -21.23
C LYS A 58 14.94 8.72 -20.84
N GLU A 59 15.29 9.59 -21.79
CA GLU A 59 16.01 10.84 -21.53
C GLU A 59 15.20 12.06 -21.99
N LEU A 60 14.22 11.85 -22.89
CA LEU A 60 13.34 12.87 -23.47
C LEU A 60 11.84 12.62 -23.19
N ALA A 61 11.50 11.84 -22.16
CA ALA A 61 10.11 11.56 -21.81
C ALA A 61 9.43 12.84 -21.26
N PRO A 62 8.34 13.34 -21.87
CA PRO A 62 7.71 14.59 -21.45
C PRO A 62 7.20 14.57 -20.01
N ARG A 63 7.18 15.74 -19.38
CA ARG A 63 6.47 15.95 -18.11
C ARG A 63 5.02 15.49 -18.22
N GLY A 64 4.58 14.73 -17.24
CA GLY A 64 3.26 14.12 -17.21
C GLY A 64 3.18 12.72 -17.83
N THR A 65 4.21 12.22 -18.53
CA THR A 65 4.23 10.82 -19.01
C THR A 65 4.08 9.86 -17.83
N GLU A 66 3.01 9.06 -17.85
CA GLU A 66 2.73 7.99 -16.90
C GLU A 66 3.63 6.78 -17.17
N ILE A 67 4.08 6.15 -16.10
CA ILE A 67 5.15 5.15 -16.13
C ILE A 67 4.58 3.79 -15.78
N LEU A 68 4.01 3.72 -14.58
CA LEU A 68 3.41 2.55 -13.96
C LEU A 68 2.48 3.00 -12.84
N THR A 69 1.60 2.10 -12.40
CA THR A 69 0.77 2.30 -11.21
C THR A 69 1.22 1.35 -10.11
N VAL A 70 1.47 1.90 -8.91
CA VAL A 70 1.54 1.10 -7.69
C VAL A 70 0.14 0.97 -7.09
N GLN A 71 -0.16 -0.20 -6.51
CA GLN A 71 -1.37 -0.48 -5.77
C GLN A 71 -1.01 -1.14 -4.45
N ALA A 72 -1.92 -1.10 -3.49
CA ALA A 72 -1.86 -1.87 -2.26
C ALA A 72 -3.26 -2.42 -1.98
N ALA A 73 -3.36 -3.38 -1.09
CA ALA A 73 -4.63 -3.95 -0.67
C ALA A 73 -4.72 -3.87 0.85
N ASP A 74 -5.91 -3.51 1.32
CA ASP A 74 -6.30 -3.45 2.72
C ASP A 74 -7.54 -4.33 2.92
N ASN A 75 -7.69 -4.90 4.12
CA ASN A 75 -8.74 -5.88 4.44
C ASN A 75 -9.75 -5.35 5.47
N ASP A 76 -9.53 -4.14 6.02
CA ASP A 76 -10.48 -3.41 6.88
C ASP A 76 -11.85 -3.22 6.17
N ASP A 77 -12.94 -2.92 6.90
CA ASP A 77 -14.29 -2.87 6.30
C ASP A 77 -14.38 -1.79 5.19
N PRO A 78 -14.74 -2.13 3.93
CA PRO A 78 -14.83 -1.16 2.84
C PRO A 78 -15.92 -0.07 3.00
N LYS A 79 -16.66 -0.08 4.11
CA LYS A 79 -17.62 0.95 4.52
C LYS A 79 -17.03 1.99 5.49
N THR A 80 -15.82 1.81 5.99
CA THR A 80 -15.12 2.75 6.90
C THR A 80 -13.99 3.47 6.16
N ASP A 81 -13.52 4.58 6.71
CA ASP A 81 -12.31 5.26 6.21
C ASP A 81 -11.01 4.46 6.50
N ASN A 82 -11.07 3.36 7.26
CA ASN A 82 -9.89 2.56 7.60
C ASN A 82 -9.25 1.95 6.34
N VAL A 83 -10.08 1.55 5.37
CA VAL A 83 -9.66 1.02 4.06
C VAL A 83 -8.97 2.06 3.16
N ARG A 84 -8.89 3.35 3.55
CA ARG A 84 -8.43 4.42 2.64
C ARG A 84 -6.90 4.44 2.48
N ILE A 85 -6.46 3.77 1.42
CA ILE A 85 -5.09 3.76 0.95
C ILE A 85 -4.71 5.12 0.33
N PHE A 86 -3.53 5.67 0.66
CA PHE A 86 -2.90 6.76 -0.08
C PHE A 86 -1.38 6.54 -0.24
N TYR A 87 -0.79 6.99 -1.35
CA TYR A 87 0.58 6.66 -1.78
C TYR A 87 1.52 7.88 -1.77
N PRO A 88 2.26 8.15 -0.68
CA PRO A 88 3.27 9.21 -0.66
C PRO A 88 4.61 8.70 -1.22
N LEU A 89 5.24 9.52 -2.07
CA LEU A 89 6.65 9.38 -2.43
C LEU A 89 7.49 9.85 -1.23
N VAL A 90 8.21 8.93 -0.57
CA VAL A 90 9.01 9.24 0.63
C VAL A 90 10.51 9.42 0.35
N GLY A 91 10.99 9.01 -0.83
CA GLY A 91 12.36 9.26 -1.24
C GLY A 91 12.63 8.93 -2.71
N GLN A 92 13.70 9.51 -3.25
CA GLN A 92 14.22 9.17 -4.58
C GLN A 92 15.76 9.13 -4.55
N ILE A 93 16.37 8.28 -5.38
CA ILE A 93 17.83 8.13 -5.52
C ILE A 93 18.21 8.37 -6.99
N PRO A 94 19.17 9.28 -7.29
CA PRO A 94 19.78 10.22 -6.35
C PRO A 94 18.76 11.25 -5.85
N GLU A 95 18.99 11.81 -4.66
CA GLU A 95 18.07 12.80 -4.09
C GLU A 95 17.95 14.05 -4.96
N SER A 96 19.06 14.51 -5.56
CA SER A 96 19.09 15.69 -6.42
C SER A 96 19.04 15.31 -7.90
N PRO A 97 18.22 15.97 -8.75
CA PRO A 97 17.27 17.02 -8.41
C PRO A 97 15.96 16.45 -7.83
N ARG A 98 15.45 17.03 -6.73
CA ARG A 98 14.34 16.51 -5.88
C ARG A 98 12.93 16.44 -6.52
N ALA A 99 12.81 16.56 -7.85
CA ALA A 99 11.51 16.65 -8.55
C ALA A 99 11.52 15.97 -9.94
N LEU A 100 12.20 14.83 -10.09
CA LEU A 100 12.20 14.07 -11.36
C LEU A 100 10.85 13.38 -11.62
N PHE A 101 10.21 12.88 -10.56
CA PHE A 101 8.99 12.08 -10.62
C PHE A 101 8.00 12.51 -9.54
N ARG A 102 6.71 12.40 -9.85
CA ARG A 102 5.61 12.48 -8.87
C ARG A 102 4.90 11.13 -8.75
N VAL A 103 4.30 10.91 -7.59
CA VAL A 103 3.29 9.86 -7.39
C VAL A 103 1.96 10.57 -7.14
N ASP A 104 0.91 10.19 -7.84
CA ASP A 104 -0.45 10.64 -7.52
C ASP A 104 -0.94 9.96 -6.25
N ARG A 105 -1.40 10.76 -5.28
CA ARG A 105 -1.58 10.30 -3.90
C ARG A 105 -2.74 9.30 -3.75
N ASP A 106 -3.82 9.45 -4.52
CA ASP A 106 -5.01 8.62 -4.37
C ASP A 106 -5.03 7.46 -5.39
N SER A 107 -4.42 7.61 -6.58
CA SER A 107 -4.39 6.55 -7.61
C SER A 107 -3.10 5.73 -7.70
N GLY A 108 -2.00 6.17 -7.08
CA GLY A 108 -0.71 5.47 -7.14
C GLY A 108 -0.01 5.53 -8.50
N VAL A 109 -0.48 6.36 -9.43
CA VAL A 109 0.16 6.59 -10.74
C VAL A 109 1.48 7.32 -10.55
N ILE A 110 2.58 6.75 -11.04
CA ILE A 110 3.89 7.41 -11.09
C ILE A 110 4.04 8.09 -12.46
N SER A 111 4.32 9.39 -12.47
CA SER A 111 4.57 10.15 -13.71
C SER A 111 5.85 10.98 -13.65
N VAL A 112 6.40 11.32 -14.83
CA VAL A 112 7.49 12.31 -14.95
C VAL A 112 7.01 13.67 -14.44
N GLN A 113 7.86 14.37 -13.69
CA GLN A 113 7.60 15.72 -13.17
C GLN A 113 8.55 16.79 -13.75
N ALA A 114 9.80 16.43 -14.08
CA ALA A 114 10.75 17.35 -14.68
C ALA A 114 10.50 17.57 -16.19
N ASP A 115 10.83 18.76 -16.69
CA ASP A 115 10.65 19.12 -18.12
C ASP A 115 11.81 18.61 -19.01
N ASN A 116 12.96 18.26 -18.42
CA ASN A 116 14.01 17.42 -19.02
C ASN A 116 14.59 16.48 -17.93
N LEU A 117 15.05 15.29 -18.34
CA LEU A 117 15.64 14.25 -17.50
C LEU A 117 17.17 14.16 -17.69
N GLU A 118 17.71 14.72 -18.78
CA GLU A 118 19.15 14.93 -18.97
C GLU A 118 19.73 15.85 -17.89
N GLY A 119 21.02 15.72 -17.61
CA GLY A 119 21.71 16.49 -16.55
C GLY A 119 21.53 15.94 -15.13
N ALA A 120 20.53 15.07 -14.89
CA ALA A 120 20.43 14.29 -13.65
C ALA A 120 21.37 13.06 -13.60
N ALA A 121 22.29 12.92 -14.56
CA ALA A 121 23.28 11.85 -14.60
C ALA A 121 24.28 11.98 -13.42
N PRO A 122 24.74 10.88 -12.81
CA PRO A 122 25.64 10.95 -11.66
C PRO A 122 26.97 11.58 -12.05
N THR A 123 27.39 12.59 -11.29
CA THR A 123 28.67 13.29 -11.48
C THR A 123 29.85 12.38 -11.06
N VAL A 124 30.27 11.53 -11.98
CA VAL A 124 31.53 10.74 -11.96
C VAL A 124 31.88 10.13 -10.60
N HIS A 125 31.09 9.16 -10.17
CA HIS A 125 31.64 8.00 -9.48
C HIS A 125 30.94 6.73 -10.01
N THR A 126 31.72 5.65 -10.11
CA THR A 126 31.35 4.44 -10.85
C THR A 126 30.32 3.59 -10.11
N ASP A 127 29.10 3.57 -10.63
CA ASP A 127 28.37 2.33 -10.84
C ASP A 127 27.43 2.44 -12.06
N HIS A 128 27.09 1.31 -12.67
CA HIS A 128 26.62 1.28 -14.06
C HIS A 128 25.10 1.57 -14.25
N HIS A 129 24.74 1.88 -15.51
CA HIS A 129 23.36 1.94 -16.05
C HIS A 129 22.46 3.15 -15.73
N GLY A 130 22.88 4.08 -14.85
CA GLY A 130 22.16 5.35 -14.66
C GLY A 130 20.73 5.21 -14.11
N LEU A 131 20.51 4.18 -13.28
CA LEU A 131 19.25 3.82 -12.64
C LEU A 131 18.70 4.93 -11.73
N ARG A 132 17.38 4.91 -11.47
CA ARG A 132 16.71 5.73 -10.45
C ARG A 132 15.89 4.83 -9.55
N THR A 133 15.90 5.07 -8.24
CA THR A 133 15.02 4.34 -7.29
C THR A 133 14.04 5.30 -6.66
N LEU A 134 12.76 4.93 -6.60
CA LEU A 134 11.72 5.66 -5.87
C LEU A 134 11.27 4.82 -4.68
N LYS A 135 11.32 5.37 -3.47
CA LYS A 135 10.67 4.78 -2.29
C LYS A 135 9.25 5.32 -2.17
N VAL A 136 8.27 4.44 -2.24
CA VAL A 136 6.83 4.74 -2.09
C VAL A 136 6.26 3.86 -0.99
N THR A 137 5.44 4.40 -0.11
CA THR A 137 4.69 3.62 0.90
C THR A 137 3.19 3.73 0.65
N ASN A 138 2.37 3.20 1.56
CA ASN A 138 0.95 3.47 1.64
C ASN A 138 0.62 4.19 2.96
N SER A 139 -0.67 4.35 3.28
CA SER A 139 -1.15 5.02 4.49
C SER A 139 -1.25 4.11 5.71
N THR A 140 -1.41 2.81 5.50
CA THR A 140 -1.85 1.83 6.50
C THR A 140 -0.78 0.79 6.87
N ALA A 141 0.43 0.90 6.32
CA ALA A 141 1.60 0.11 6.69
C ALA A 141 2.86 0.97 6.90
N TRP A 142 3.75 0.52 7.79
CA TRP A 142 5.11 1.05 7.95
C TRP A 142 6.11 0.52 6.90
N GLN A 143 5.62 -0.17 5.87
CA GLN A 143 6.42 -0.95 4.93
C GLN A 143 6.50 -0.21 3.59
N CYS A 144 7.72 -0.05 3.09
CA CYS A 144 8.01 0.69 1.88
C CYS A 144 8.18 -0.24 0.67
N GLY A 145 8.03 0.35 -0.52
CA GLY A 145 8.35 -0.25 -1.80
C GLY A 145 9.43 0.55 -2.52
N SER A 146 10.53 -0.08 -2.89
CA SER A 146 11.52 0.50 -3.80
C SER A 146 11.19 0.12 -5.24
N VAL A 147 10.80 1.10 -6.05
CA VAL A 147 10.63 0.99 -7.50
C VAL A 147 11.93 1.42 -8.18
N VAL A 148 12.66 0.47 -8.76
CA VAL A 148 13.86 0.76 -9.57
C VAL A 148 13.44 1.01 -11.03
N LEU A 149 14.04 2.03 -11.65
CA LEU A 149 13.73 2.55 -12.98
C LEU A 149 15.01 2.61 -13.81
N GLY A 150 15.11 1.82 -14.89
CA GLY A 150 16.38 1.63 -15.61
C GLY A 150 16.27 1.54 -17.12
N ARG A 151 17.35 1.87 -17.83
CA ARG A 151 17.46 1.65 -19.29
C ARG A 151 17.30 0.15 -19.61
N GLY A 152 16.08 -0.28 -19.94
CA GLY A 152 15.79 -1.63 -20.47
C GLY A 152 14.97 -2.57 -19.58
N VAL A 153 13.68 -2.28 -19.42
CA VAL A 153 12.57 -3.26 -19.19
C VAL A 153 12.85 -4.35 -18.12
N ARG A 154 13.49 -3.96 -17.02
CA ARG A 154 13.58 -4.75 -15.77
C ARG A 154 13.49 -3.82 -14.57
N ASP A 155 12.42 -3.05 -14.55
CA ASP A 155 12.04 -2.28 -13.37
C ASP A 155 11.59 -3.27 -12.29
N TYR A 156 12.28 -3.27 -11.15
CA TYR A 156 12.03 -4.21 -10.06
C TYR A 156 11.36 -3.47 -8.90
N PHE A 157 10.34 -4.10 -8.32
CA PHE A 157 9.78 -3.70 -7.04
C PHE A 157 10.43 -4.52 -5.92
N HIS A 158 11.14 -3.87 -5.00
CA HIS A 158 11.66 -4.50 -3.78
C HIS A 158 10.76 -4.14 -2.59
N LYS A 159 10.47 -5.12 -1.73
CA LYS A 159 9.75 -4.90 -0.46
C LYS A 159 10.76 -4.44 0.59
N ASP A 160 10.69 -3.17 0.98
CA ASP A 160 11.54 -2.60 2.02
C ASP A 160 10.80 -2.65 3.37
N ASN A 161 11.32 -3.41 4.33
CA ASN A 161 10.70 -3.55 5.65
C ASN A 161 10.69 -2.24 6.49
N VAL A 162 11.39 -1.19 6.03
CA VAL A 162 11.50 0.13 6.69
C VAL A 162 11.52 1.22 5.62
N CYS A 163 10.73 2.27 5.85
CA CYS A 163 10.83 3.53 5.12
C CYS A 163 12.04 4.35 5.61
#